data_AF-A0A815VTV0-F1
#
_entry.id   AF-A0A815VTV0-F1
#
_cell.length_a   1.000
_cell.length_b   1.000
_cell.length_c   1.000
_cell.angle_alpha   90.00
_cell.angle_beta   90.00
_cell.angle_gamma   90.00
#
_symmetry.space_group_name_H-M   'P 1'
#
loop_
_entity.id
_entity.type
_entity.pdbx_description
1 polymer ?
#
loop_
_entity_poly.entity_id
_entity_poly.type
_entity_poly.pdbx_seq_one_letter_code
_entity_poly.pdbx_strand_id
1 'polypeptide(L)'
;MISWLHRPIIFDIRTRLRSAPSITEIKDLQTINITLRILHRPRAELLPKIFANLGLDYEERVLSSIINEVLKSVVLSLNILLILL
;
A
#
# COMPACT_ATOMS: atom_id res chain seq x y z
N MET A 1 -11.33 -8.18 39.66
CA MET A 1 -12.07 -7.77 38.44
C MET A 1 -11.60 -8.64 37.30
N ILE A 2 -12.50 -9.44 36.73
CA ILE A 2 -12.19 -10.41 35.69
C ILE A 2 -12.27 -9.67 34.33
N SER A 3 -11.16 -9.60 33.59
CA SER A 3 -11.04 -8.91 32.29
C SER A 3 -10.63 -9.91 31.20
N TRP A 4 -11.41 -10.98 30.99
CA TRP A 4 -10.98 -12.09 30.12
C TRP A 4 -11.82 -12.27 28.85
N LEU A 5 -12.78 -11.39 28.56
CA LEU A 5 -13.51 -11.44 27.30
C LEU A 5 -12.93 -10.45 26.28
N HIS A 6 -11.73 -10.72 25.79
CA HIS A 6 -11.23 -10.08 24.58
C HIS A 6 -11.95 -10.70 23.37
N ARG A 7 -12.63 -9.87 22.56
CA ARG A 7 -13.23 -10.35 21.31
C ARG A 7 -12.11 -10.82 20.37
N PRO A 8 -12.22 -12.00 19.75
CA PRO A 8 -11.23 -12.44 18.78
C PRO A 8 -11.27 -11.48 17.59
N ILE A 9 -10.10 -10.93 17.24
CA ILE A 9 -9.93 -10.13 16.03
C ILE A 9 -9.59 -11.10 14.92
N ILE A 10 -10.52 -11.30 14.00
CA ILE A 10 -10.37 -12.22 12.88
C ILE A 10 -9.63 -11.47 11.78
N PHE A 11 -8.46 -11.96 11.38
CA PHE A 11 -7.70 -11.43 10.27
C PHE A 11 -7.83 -12.32 9.04
N ASP A 12 -8.03 -11.69 7.89
CA ASP A 12 -7.97 -12.36 6.60
C ASP A 12 -6.54 -12.29 6.05
N ILE A 13 -5.96 -13.45 5.74
CA ILE A 13 -4.60 -13.60 5.22
C ILE A 13 -4.56 -13.92 3.73
N ARG A 14 -5.70 -13.79 3.05
CA ARG A 14 -5.79 -14.03 1.61
C ARG A 14 -5.12 -12.90 0.85
N THR A 15 -4.58 -13.24 -0.32
CA THR A 15 -4.05 -12.23 -1.22
C THR A 15 -5.18 -11.34 -1.69
N ARG A 16 -5.03 -10.03 -1.48
CA ARG A 16 -6.00 -9.03 -1.93
C ARG A 16 -5.38 -8.20 -3.04
N LEU A 17 -6.15 -8.00 -4.10
CA LEU A 17 -5.78 -7.09 -5.17
C LEU A 17 -6.28 -5.69 -4.83
N ARG A 18 -5.40 -4.70 -4.90
CA ARG A 18 -5.74 -3.29 -4.80
C ARG A 18 -5.26 -2.56 -6.05
N SER A 19 -6.14 -1.77 -6.64
CA SER A 19 -5.79 -0.84 -7.70
C SER A 19 -5.74 0.57 -7.10
N ALA A 20 -4.63 1.25 -7.28
CA ALA A 20 -4.46 2.63 -6.84
C ALA A 20 -4.21 3.52 -8.06
N PRO A 21 -5.21 4.30 -8.51
CA PRO A 21 -4.96 5.36 -9.46
C PRO A 21 -4.16 6.46 -8.75
N SER A 22 -3.10 6.95 -9.39
CA SER A 22 -2.31 8.03 -8.85
C SER A 22 -1.88 8.97 -9.97
N ILE A 23 -2.02 10.24 -9.69
CA ILE A 23 -1.70 11.33 -10.59
C ILE A 23 -0.36 11.88 -10.14
N THR A 24 0.66 11.76 -10.99
CA THR A 24 2.01 12.23 -10.67
C THR A 24 2.42 13.35 -11.61
N GLU A 25 2.96 14.41 -11.02
CA GLU A 25 3.57 15.51 -11.76
C GLU A 25 5.04 15.19 -12.05
N ILE A 26 5.42 15.29 -13.33
CA ILE A 26 6.80 15.10 -13.78
C ILE A 26 7.50 16.45 -13.84
N LYS A 27 8.82 16.40 -13.74
CA LYS A 27 9.75 17.56 -13.79
C LYS A 27 9.47 18.55 -14.94
N ASP A 28 8.85 18.10 -16.02
CA ASP A 28 8.52 18.91 -17.20
C ASP A 28 7.08 19.49 -17.18
N LEU A 29 6.47 19.62 -15.99
CA LEU A 29 5.09 20.11 -15.77
C LEU A 29 4.01 19.25 -16.43
N GLN A 30 4.34 18.01 -16.77
CA GLN A 30 3.39 17.06 -17.32
C GLN A 30 2.78 16.21 -16.20
N THR A 31 1.45 16.19 -16.16
CA THR A 31 0.69 15.36 -15.23
C THR A 31 0.38 14.02 -15.89
N ILE A 32 0.89 12.92 -15.32
CA ILE A 32 0.61 11.56 -15.80
C ILE A 32 -0.32 10.86 -14.82
N ASN A 33 -1.34 10.19 -15.36
CA ASN A 33 -2.21 9.31 -14.60
C ASN A 33 -1.71 7.85 -14.71
N ILE A 34 -1.14 7.33 -13.62
CA ILE A 34 -0.60 5.98 -13.54
C ILE A 34 -1.52 5.15 -12.64
N THR A 35 -1.90 3.96 -13.08
CA THR A 35 -2.64 3.01 -12.23
C THR A 35 -1.74 1.86 -11.84
N LEU A 36 -1.44 1.75 -10.54
CA LEU A 36 -0.66 0.64 -9.99
C LEU A 36 -1.60 -0.45 -9.48
N ARG A 37 -1.30 -1.70 -9.85
CA ARG A 37 -2.01 -2.90 -9.37
C ARG A 37 -1.11 -3.65 -8.41
N ILE A 38 -1.54 -3.75 -7.17
CA ILE A 38 -0.75 -4.34 -6.09
C ILE A 38 -1.48 -5.54 -5.52
N LEU A 39 -0.78 -6.67 -5.52
CA LEU A 39 -1.18 -7.87 -4.79
C LEU A 39 -0.45 -7.85 -3.47
N HIS A 40 -1.18 -7.85 -2.37
CA HIS A 40 -0.58 -7.89 -1.03
C HIS A 40 -1.15 -9.06 -0.23
N ARG A 41 -0.31 -9.60 0.65
CA ARG A 41 -0.66 -10.69 1.56
C ARG A 41 0.09 -10.49 2.89
N PRO A 42 -0.62 -10.31 4.02
CA PRO A 42 0.04 -10.14 5.31
C PRO A 42 0.66 -11.46 5.79
N ARG A 43 1.81 -11.38 6.47
CA ARG A 43 2.43 -12.53 7.15
C ARG A 43 1.73 -12.79 8.47
N ALA A 44 1.20 -14.01 8.64
CA ALA A 44 0.39 -14.38 9.81
C ALA A 44 1.14 -14.18 11.14
N GLU A 45 2.43 -14.50 11.17
CA GLU A 45 3.30 -14.38 12.36
C GLU A 45 3.48 -12.93 12.83
N LEU A 46 3.37 -11.97 11.91
CA LEU A 46 3.61 -10.55 12.20
C LEU A 46 2.32 -9.76 12.39
N LEU A 47 1.15 -10.32 12.06
CA LEU A 47 -0.16 -9.67 12.19
C LEU A 47 -0.42 -9.07 13.57
N PRO A 48 -0.18 -9.77 14.71
CA PRO A 48 -0.44 -9.19 16.02
C PRO A 48 0.44 -7.97 16.30
N LYS A 49 1.70 -8.00 15.85
CA LYS A 49 2.64 -6.89 16.00
C LYS A 49 2.25 -5.71 15.12
N ILE A 50 1.87 -5.96 13.87
CA ILE A 50 1.40 -4.94 12.93
C ILE A 50 0.13 -4.29 13.47
N PHE A 51 -0.83 -5.09 13.92
CA PHE A 51 -2.08 -4.62 14.52
C PHE A 51 -1.85 -3.76 15.76
N ALA A 52 -0.95 -4.18 16.65
CA ALA A 52 -0.63 -3.40 17.85
C ALA A 52 -0.02 -2.02 17.54
N ASN A 53 0.73 -1.90 16.43
CA ASN A 53 1.39 -0.64 16.06
C ASN A 53 0.52 0.27 15.18
N LEU A 54 -0.27 -0.31 14.27
CA LEU A 54 -0.96 0.42 13.20
C LEU A 54 -2.49 0.38 13.31
N GLY A 55 -3.05 -0.48 14.15
CA GLY A 55 -4.50 -0.64 14.32
C GLY A 55 -5.17 -1.48 13.24
N LEU A 56 -6.50 -1.37 13.13
CA LEU A 56 -7.31 -2.06 12.11
C LEU A 56 -7.00 -1.55 10.70
N ASP A 57 -6.68 -0.26 10.56
CA ASP A 57 -6.42 0.41 9.26
C ASP A 57 -4.98 0.25 8.76
N TYR A 58 -4.27 -0.78 9.25
CA TYR A 58 -2.87 -1.01 8.90
C TYR A 58 -2.70 -1.23 7.39
N GLU A 59 -3.64 -1.92 6.75
CA GLU A 59 -3.60 -2.22 5.31
C GLU A 59 -3.63 -0.90 4.51
N GLU A 60 -4.53 0.02 4.85
CA GLU A 60 -4.68 1.25 4.09
C GLU A 60 -3.46 2.15 4.20
N ARG A 61 -2.95 2.35 5.43
CA ARG A 61 -1.82 3.23 5.72
C ARG A 61 -0.53 2.73 5.07
N VAL A 62 -0.20 1.45 5.28
CA VAL A 62 1.02 0.86 4.76
C VAL A 62 0.99 0.81 3.23
N LEU A 63 -0.14 0.40 2.64
CA LEU A 63 -0.26 0.37 1.18
C LEU A 63 -0.15 1.78 0.59
N SER A 64 -0.78 2.79 1.19
CA SER A 64 -0.70 4.18 0.71
C SER A 64 0.74 4.71 0.72
N SER A 65 1.48 4.46 1.80
CA SER A 65 2.90 4.83 1.89
C SER A 65 3.75 4.12 0.84
N ILE A 66 3.63 2.79 0.72
CA ILE A 66 4.40 2.00 -0.26
C ILE A 66 4.06 2.43 -1.69
N ILE A 67 2.78 2.68 -2.00
CA ILE A 67 2.35 3.15 -3.32
C ILE A 67 3.07 4.45 -3.67
N ASN A 68 3.09 5.42 -2.76
CA ASN A 68 3.72 6.71 -3.00
C ASN A 68 5.24 6.59 -3.21
N GLU A 69 5.92 5.75 -2.42
CA GLU A 69 7.37 5.54 -2.55
C GLU A 69 7.75 4.82 -3.84
N VAL A 70 7.05 3.71 -4.14
CA VAL A 70 7.29 2.94 -5.37
C VAL A 70 6.97 3.77 -6.60
N LEU A 71 5.87 4.53 -6.57
CA LEU A 71 5.49 5.39 -7.69
C LEU A 71 6.55 6.47 -7.97
N LYS A 72 7.08 7.12 -6.93
CA LYS A 72 8.19 8.07 -7.07
C LYS A 72 9.42 7.40 -7.68
N SER A 73 9.78 6.21 -7.20
CA SER A 73 10.94 5.46 -7.72
C SER A 73 10.77 5.04 -9.18
N VAL A 74 9.57 4.62 -9.57
CA VAL A 74 9.26 4.21 -10.95
C VAL A 74 9.32 5.41 -11.90
N VAL A 75 8.78 6.56 -11.50
CA VAL A 75 8.85 7.80 -12.30
C VAL A 75 10.28 8.29 -12.45
N LEU A 76 11.12 8.14 -11.42
CA LEU A 76 12.54 8.50 -11.49
C LEU A 76 13.36 7.51 -12.33
N SER A 77 13.02 6.22 -12.30
CA SER A 77 13.79 5.17 -12.97
C SER A 77 13.45 5.05 -14.45
N LEU A 78 12.22 5.39 -14.85
CA LEU A 78 11.85 5.52 -16.24
C LEU A 78 12.39 6.86 -16.73
N ASN A 79 13.55 6.86 -17.40
CA ASN A 79 13.97 7.99 -18.23
C ASN A 79 12.77 8.36 -19.10
N ILE A 80 12.19 9.53 -18.85
CA ILE A 80 10.85 10.02 -19.26
C ILE A 80 10.51 9.72 -20.74
N LEU A 81 11.54 9.53 -21.55
CA LEU A 81 11.52 9.10 -22.94
C LEU A 81 10.67 7.85 -23.26
N LEU A 82 10.61 6.83 -22.38
CA LEU A 82 9.86 5.59 -22.70
C LEU A 82 8.34 5.72 -22.49
N ILE A 83 7.90 6.70 -21.69
CA ILE A 83 6.47 6.86 -21.35
C ILE A 83 5.69 7.65 -22.40
N LEU A 84 6.39 8.28 -23.36
CA LEU A 84 5.82 9.09 -24.44
C LEU A 84 5.77 8.37 -25.81
N LEU A 85 6.22 7.11 -25.90
CA LEU A 85 6.28 6.31 -27.13
C LEU A 85 5.31 5.12 -27.06
#